data_AF-A0A8D0A9J4-F1
#
_entry.id   AF-A0A8D0A9J4-F1
#
_cell.length_a   1.000
_cell.length_b   1.000
_cell.length_c   1.000
_cell.angle_alpha   90.00
_cell.angle_beta   90.00
_cell.angle_gamma   90.00
#
_symmetry.space_group_name_H-M   'P 1'
#
loop_
_entity.id
_entity.type
_entity.pdbx_description
1 polymer ?
#
loop_
_entity_poly.entity_id
_entity_poly.type
_entity_poly.pdbx_seq_one_letter_code
_entity_poly.pdbx_strand_id
1 'polypeptide(L)'
;IMPRALRRLLHLVLFCPLSKGLQSRLPAIKVKYLLLVWLGILIASWVIYMQYASYSELCRGHVCHMVICDHYRRGIISGSSCKALCEQRTLTLQHCMSTSSTYQVYSGLWKERPVVIKCGIEDPVKIDGSPDSVLRQEMSLFDKPTRGTSMDEFKEMLHSFLKTNLGEQPSLSTLVDRVITLADVNQDGKVSLAEAKSIWALLQMNEYLLMVALQEKEHTPKLLGFCGDLYVTERVAHSSLYRLEVPHYLQALVPEALSTNLNHWLAPAWPRRARITIGLLEFVEEVFHGSYGSFLICDASPRHVGYNAKYDCKMANLRSVASEAVVRGFLRGRRCETNADCTYGRDCTATCDRLVKQCNTEVLQPNLAKVCVLLQDFLLFGAPSDLRGDLEKQLRTCVTLSGLASQMEVHHSLVLNNLKTLLWKKISNTQYS
;
A
#
# COMPACT_ATOMS: atom_id res chain seq x y z
N ILE A 1 -21.39 41.60 9.58
CA ILE A 1 -22.31 42.60 9.00
C ILE A 1 -22.83 42.04 7.69
N MET A 2 -24.05 41.48 7.69
CA MET A 2 -24.64 40.85 6.50
C MET A 2 -25.25 41.89 5.54
N PRO A 3 -25.10 41.73 4.22
CA PRO A 3 -25.60 42.68 3.23
C PRO A 3 -27.14 42.73 3.23
N ARG A 4 -27.70 43.95 3.18
CA ARG A 4 -29.15 44.26 3.25
C ARG A 4 -30.02 43.53 2.22
N ALA A 5 -29.43 43.01 1.13
CA ALA A 5 -30.12 42.22 0.12
C ALA A 5 -30.55 40.82 0.62
N LEU A 6 -29.77 40.21 1.53
CA LEU A 6 -30.06 38.86 2.05
C LEU A 6 -31.22 38.86 3.05
N ARG A 7 -31.42 39.97 3.78
CA ARG A 7 -32.58 40.13 4.71
C ARG A 7 -33.91 40.23 3.97
N ARG A 8 -33.94 40.82 2.77
CA ARG A 8 -35.16 40.93 1.96
C ARG A 8 -35.56 39.59 1.33
N LEU A 9 -34.58 38.77 0.96
CA LEU A 9 -34.82 37.41 0.45
C LEU A 9 -35.32 36.45 1.55
N LEU A 10 -34.78 36.53 2.77
CA LEU A 10 -35.29 35.73 3.90
C LEU A 10 -36.73 36.12 4.30
N HIS A 11 -37.10 37.40 4.22
CA HIS A 11 -38.46 37.84 4.52
C HIS A 11 -39.50 37.45 3.45
N LEU A 12 -39.09 37.35 2.18
CA LEU A 12 -39.99 36.94 1.09
C LEU A 12 -40.28 35.43 1.06
N VAL A 13 -39.39 34.59 1.61
CA VAL A 13 -39.57 33.13 1.63
C VAL A 13 -40.26 32.63 2.90
N LEU A 14 -40.15 33.35 4.03
CA LEU A 14 -40.68 32.91 5.33
C LEU A 14 -42.07 33.48 5.71
N PHE A 15 -42.52 34.59 5.11
CA PHE A 15 -43.78 35.24 5.52
C PHE A 15 -44.61 35.80 4.36
N CYS A 16 -44.94 34.94 3.38
CA CYS A 16 -46.05 35.23 2.48
C CYS A 16 -47.33 34.59 3.06
N PRO A 17 -48.35 35.37 3.47
CA PRO A 17 -49.59 34.81 3.96
C PRO A 17 -50.37 34.28 2.75
N LEU A 18 -50.42 32.95 2.59
CA LEU A 18 -51.30 32.34 1.60
C LEU A 18 -52.74 32.80 1.84
N SER A 19 -53.38 33.28 0.78
CA SER A 19 -54.79 33.68 0.76
C SER A 19 -55.69 32.59 1.34
N LYS A 20 -56.60 32.99 2.23
CA LYS A 20 -57.57 32.16 2.99
C LYS A 20 -58.64 31.42 2.13
N GLY A 21 -58.35 31.04 0.89
CA GLY A 21 -59.30 30.43 -0.04
C GLY A 21 -58.99 28.99 -0.46
N LEU A 22 -57.84 28.42 -0.10
CA LEU A 22 -57.41 27.07 -0.53
C LEU A 22 -56.98 26.20 0.66
N GLN A 23 -57.80 26.20 1.71
CA GLN A 23 -57.49 25.55 3.00
C GLN A 23 -58.50 24.46 3.35
N SER A 24 -58.87 23.58 2.41
CA SER A 24 -59.82 22.51 2.73
C SER A 24 -59.59 21.14 2.11
N ARG A 25 -58.58 20.91 1.26
CA ARG A 25 -58.17 19.55 0.86
C ARG A 25 -56.68 19.53 0.51
N LEU A 26 -55.86 18.81 1.28
CA LEU A 26 -54.45 18.37 1.10
C LEU A 26 -53.52 18.52 2.35
N PRO A 27 -53.94 18.20 3.59
CA PRO A 27 -53.03 18.21 4.74
C PRO A 27 -52.04 17.03 4.74
N ALA A 28 -52.42 15.87 4.18
CA ALA A 28 -51.62 14.64 4.29
C ALA A 28 -50.36 14.64 3.38
N ILE A 29 -50.43 15.31 2.24
CA ILE A 29 -49.34 15.32 1.24
C ILE A 29 -48.16 16.18 1.72
N LYS A 30 -48.42 17.33 2.37
CA LYS A 30 -47.37 18.21 2.91
C LYS A 30 -46.60 17.56 4.06
N VAL A 31 -47.27 16.81 4.93
CA VAL A 31 -46.62 16.12 6.06
C VAL A 31 -45.74 14.96 5.57
N LYS A 32 -46.18 14.21 4.55
CA LYS A 32 -45.37 13.13 3.94
C LYS A 32 -44.06 13.66 3.33
N TYR A 33 -44.12 14.76 2.57
CA TYR A 33 -42.89 15.36 2.01
C TYR A 33 -42.00 15.97 3.08
N LEU A 34 -42.57 16.60 4.13
CA LEU A 34 -41.78 17.11 5.25
C LEU A 34 -41.04 15.98 5.97
N LEU A 35 -41.70 14.84 6.20
CA LEU A 35 -41.11 13.66 6.83
C LEU A 35 -39.99 13.04 5.97
N LEU A 36 -40.17 12.98 4.65
CA LEU A 36 -39.12 12.53 3.73
C LEU A 36 -37.91 13.46 3.73
N VAL A 37 -38.12 14.79 3.78
CA VAL A 37 -37.04 15.77 3.87
C VAL A 37 -36.28 15.62 5.19
N TRP A 38 -36.99 15.49 6.32
CA TRP A 38 -36.37 15.26 7.63
C TRP A 38 -35.60 13.94 7.69
N LEU A 39 -36.15 12.86 7.14
CA LEU A 39 -35.46 11.59 7.01
C LEU A 39 -34.19 11.73 6.16
N GLY A 40 -34.25 12.45 5.05
CA GLY A 40 -33.09 12.75 4.20
C GLY A 40 -32.00 13.52 4.94
N ILE A 41 -32.37 14.53 5.74
CA ILE A 41 -31.42 15.28 6.57
C ILE A 41 -30.79 14.38 7.64
N LEU A 42 -31.58 13.52 8.29
CA LEU A 42 -31.08 12.62 9.33
C LEU A 42 -30.11 11.59 8.74
N ILE A 43 -30.46 10.98 7.59
CA ILE A 43 -29.57 10.06 6.87
C ILE A 43 -28.30 10.78 6.42
N ALA A 44 -28.40 11.96 5.82
CA ALA A 44 -27.23 12.73 5.39
C ALA A 44 -26.33 13.11 6.57
N SER A 45 -26.91 13.56 7.68
CA SER A 45 -26.17 13.87 8.90
C SER A 45 -25.50 12.63 9.49
N TRP A 46 -26.17 11.48 9.48
CA TRP A 46 -25.60 10.21 9.93
C TRP A 46 -24.44 9.76 9.04
N VAL A 47 -24.58 9.86 7.71
CA VAL A 47 -23.49 9.56 6.76
C VAL A 47 -22.30 10.49 6.97
N ILE A 48 -22.52 11.80 7.12
CA ILE A 48 -21.46 12.78 7.41
C ILE A 48 -20.78 12.46 8.74
N TYR A 49 -21.54 12.14 9.78
CA TYR A 49 -21.00 11.76 11.08
C TYR A 49 -20.15 10.49 10.99
N MET A 50 -20.65 9.44 10.34
CA MET A 50 -19.91 8.18 10.16
C MET A 50 -18.62 8.40 9.35
N GLN A 51 -18.68 9.23 8.30
CA GLN A 51 -17.51 9.55 7.50
C GLN A 51 -16.48 10.37 8.28
N TYR A 52 -16.93 11.34 9.09
CA TYR A 52 -16.05 12.13 9.95
C TYR A 52 -15.41 11.27 11.04
N ALA A 53 -16.21 10.44 11.74
CA ALA A 53 -15.73 9.54 12.78
C ALA A 53 -14.70 8.54 12.23
N SER A 54 -14.99 7.93 11.07
CA SER A 54 -14.05 7.03 10.39
C SER A 54 -12.76 7.76 9.98
N TYR A 55 -12.87 8.99 9.47
CA TYR A 55 -11.71 9.79 9.09
C TYR A 55 -10.85 10.16 10.31
N SER A 56 -11.45 10.58 11.43
CA SER A 56 -10.71 10.93 12.64
C SER A 56 -9.98 9.74 13.27
N GLU A 57 -10.55 8.54 13.15
CA GLU A 57 -9.93 7.31 13.63
C GLU A 57 -8.74 6.89 12.74
N LEU A 58 -8.90 6.99 11.42
CA LEU A 58 -7.89 6.58 10.44
C LEU A 58 -6.73 7.57 10.31
N CYS A 59 -6.98 8.87 10.50
CA CYS A 59 -6.06 9.94 10.13
C CYS A 59 -5.43 10.64 11.34
N ARG A 60 -4.41 9.98 11.92
CA ARG A 60 -3.67 10.45 13.11
C ARG A 60 -2.24 10.92 12.81
N GLY A 61 -1.99 11.47 11.63
CA GLY A 61 -0.64 11.87 11.17
C GLY A 61 0.01 12.99 11.98
N HIS A 62 -0.80 13.80 12.68
CA HIS A 62 -0.28 14.80 13.62
C HIS A 62 0.41 14.16 14.84
N VAL A 63 -0.02 12.96 15.26
CA VAL A 63 0.62 12.20 16.34
C VAL A 63 2.03 11.78 15.89
N CYS A 64 2.13 11.15 14.71
CA CYS A 64 3.41 10.84 14.07
C CYS A 64 4.33 12.06 14.01
N HIS A 65 3.83 13.20 13.54
CA HIS A 65 4.64 14.43 13.46
C HIS A 65 5.15 14.88 14.82
N MET A 66 4.30 14.92 15.85
CA MET A 66 4.69 15.37 17.19
C MET A 66 5.71 14.43 17.85
N VAL A 67 5.46 13.12 17.82
CA VAL A 67 6.32 12.10 18.43
C VAL A 67 7.71 12.10 17.78
N ILE A 68 7.76 12.00 16.45
CA ILE A 68 9.01 11.96 15.70
C ILE A 68 9.83 13.23 15.96
N CYS A 69 9.19 14.39 15.95
CA CYS A 69 9.90 15.63 16.21
C CYS A 69 10.35 15.80 17.66
N ASP A 70 9.63 15.26 18.64
CA ASP A 70 10.09 15.22 20.03
C ASP A 70 11.32 14.31 20.18
N HIS A 71 11.29 13.09 19.64
CA HIS A 71 12.43 12.17 19.65
C HIS A 71 13.66 12.73 18.92
N TYR A 72 13.46 13.40 17.80
CA TYR A 72 14.54 14.06 17.06
C TYR A 72 15.18 15.18 17.89
N ARG A 73 14.38 16.05 18.52
CA ARG A 73 14.90 17.14 19.37
C ARG A 73 15.65 16.63 20.60
N ARG A 74 15.28 15.45 21.10
CA ARG A 74 15.98 14.77 22.21
C ARG A 74 17.26 14.04 21.76
N GLY A 75 17.56 14.00 20.46
CA GLY A 75 18.71 13.27 19.91
C GLY A 75 18.58 11.74 20.02
N ILE A 76 17.34 11.21 20.12
CA ILE A 76 17.08 9.77 20.19
C ILE A 76 17.12 9.14 18.80
N ILE A 77 16.62 9.88 17.80
CA ILE A 77 16.53 9.45 16.41
C ILE A 77 17.24 10.46 15.49
N SER A 78 17.55 10.02 14.27
CA SER A 78 18.15 10.80 13.21
C SER A 78 17.51 10.44 11.87
N GLY A 79 17.83 11.19 10.82
CA GLY A 79 17.32 10.91 9.49
C GLY A 79 17.46 12.08 8.53
N SER A 80 17.60 11.76 7.26
CA SER A 80 17.81 12.73 6.17
C SER A 80 16.67 13.74 5.99
N SER A 81 15.46 13.40 6.46
CA SER A 81 14.27 14.27 6.38
C SER A 81 13.90 14.94 7.71
N CYS A 82 14.55 14.60 8.83
CA CYS A 82 14.19 15.15 10.16
C CYS A 82 14.23 16.67 10.21
N LYS A 83 15.30 17.27 9.68
CA LYS A 83 15.46 18.73 9.62
C LYS A 83 14.34 19.40 8.81
N ALA A 84 13.96 18.79 7.68
CA ALA A 84 12.88 19.29 6.83
C ALA A 84 11.51 19.18 7.50
N LEU A 85 11.28 18.11 8.26
CA LEU A 85 10.02 17.82 8.96
C LEU A 85 9.81 18.67 10.22
N CYS A 86 10.87 18.81 11.04
CA CYS A 86 10.75 19.27 12.43
C CYS A 86 11.26 20.70 12.67
N GLU A 87 12.21 21.18 11.84
CA GLU A 87 12.80 22.51 11.98
C GLU A 87 12.35 23.44 10.85
N GLN A 88 12.63 23.07 9.60
CA GLN A 88 12.41 23.92 8.43
C GLN A 88 10.95 23.96 7.97
N ARG A 89 10.14 22.96 8.34
CA ARG A 89 8.75 22.77 7.90
C ARG A 89 8.59 22.79 6.37
N THR A 90 9.63 22.34 5.66
CA THR A 90 9.64 22.21 4.20
C THR A 90 9.06 20.88 3.73
N LEU A 91 8.87 19.92 4.66
CA LEU A 91 8.14 18.68 4.48
C LEU A 91 6.82 18.76 5.27
N THR A 92 5.68 18.75 4.58
CA THR A 92 4.36 18.93 5.19
C THR A 92 3.39 17.79 4.84
N LEU A 93 2.65 17.32 5.85
CA LEU A 93 1.56 16.35 5.67
C LEU A 93 0.30 17.13 5.27
N GLN A 94 -0.34 16.75 4.17
CA GLN A 94 -1.52 17.45 3.63
C GLN A 94 -2.77 16.58 3.67
N HIS A 95 -2.87 15.61 2.76
CA HIS A 95 -4.09 14.81 2.60
C HIS A 95 -3.86 13.37 3.05
N CYS A 96 -4.73 12.90 3.95
CA CYS A 96 -4.69 11.54 4.50
C CYS A 96 -5.14 10.51 3.46
N MET A 97 -4.36 9.44 3.33
CA MET A 97 -4.60 8.29 2.45
C MET A 97 -4.54 6.97 3.24
N SER A 98 -4.61 7.03 4.58
CA SER A 98 -4.51 5.86 5.47
C SER A 98 -5.71 4.92 5.30
N THR A 99 -5.44 3.63 5.23
CA THR A 99 -6.45 2.55 5.24
C THR A 99 -6.43 1.74 6.54
N SER A 100 -5.49 2.02 7.44
CA SER A 100 -5.32 1.38 8.75
C SER A 100 -5.09 2.45 9.82
N SER A 101 -5.55 2.21 11.06
CA SER A 101 -5.26 3.09 12.21
C SER A 101 -3.78 3.07 12.59
N THR A 102 -3.16 1.90 12.50
CA THR A 102 -1.74 1.66 12.86
C THR A 102 -0.75 2.07 11.78
N TYR A 103 -1.21 2.36 10.58
CA TYR A 103 -0.33 2.69 9.47
C TYR A 103 -0.82 3.93 8.74
N GLN A 104 -0.11 5.01 9.01
CA GLN A 104 -0.45 6.33 8.55
C GLN A 104 0.20 6.61 7.20
N VAL A 105 -0.61 6.95 6.19
CA VAL A 105 -0.14 7.30 4.85
C VAL A 105 -0.69 8.68 4.51
N TYR A 106 0.20 9.63 4.24
CA TYR A 106 -0.16 11.00 3.90
C TYR A 106 0.48 11.38 2.58
N SER A 107 -0.28 12.06 1.74
CA SER A 107 0.33 12.85 0.69
C SER A 107 0.77 14.20 1.21
N GLY A 108 1.90 14.68 0.69
CA GLY A 108 2.53 15.91 1.15
C GLY A 108 3.35 16.58 0.07
N LEU A 109 4.01 17.68 0.46
CA LEU A 109 4.98 18.39 -0.36
C LEU A 109 6.32 18.44 0.34
N TRP A 110 7.40 18.16 -0.41
CA TRP A 110 8.77 18.36 0.02
C TRP A 110 9.55 19.12 -1.04
N LYS A 111 10.02 20.34 -0.70
CA LYS A 111 10.68 21.25 -1.67
C LYS A 111 9.86 21.40 -2.96
N GLU A 112 8.56 21.65 -2.80
CA GLU A 112 7.57 21.78 -3.90
C GLU A 112 7.33 20.52 -4.74
N ARG A 113 7.90 19.38 -4.38
CA ARG A 113 7.63 18.10 -5.05
C ARG A 113 6.58 17.29 -4.29
N PRO A 114 5.62 16.66 -4.98
CA PRO A 114 4.64 15.79 -4.35
C PRO A 114 5.31 14.51 -3.83
N VAL A 115 5.09 14.22 -2.56
CA VAL A 115 5.65 13.05 -1.86
C VAL A 115 4.58 12.28 -1.12
N VAL A 116 4.90 11.05 -0.74
CA VAL A 116 4.09 10.24 0.18
C VAL A 116 4.90 10.03 1.45
N ILE A 117 4.30 10.33 2.59
CA ILE A 117 4.88 10.22 3.93
C ILE A 117 4.18 9.04 4.60
N LYS A 118 4.96 8.10 5.11
CA LYS A 118 4.47 6.88 5.74
C LYS A 118 5.05 6.75 7.16
N CYS A 119 4.22 6.38 8.11
CA CYS A 119 4.56 6.27 9.52
C CYS A 119 3.77 5.15 10.19
N GLY A 120 4.42 4.38 11.06
CA GLY A 120 3.76 3.43 11.95
C GLY A 120 3.23 4.12 13.20
N ILE A 121 2.02 3.77 13.63
CA ILE A 121 1.52 4.08 14.97
C ILE A 121 1.24 2.74 15.63
N GLU A 122 1.86 2.47 16.76
CA GLU A 122 1.44 1.34 17.59
C GLU A 122 0.12 1.70 18.27
N ASP A 123 -0.88 0.84 18.15
CA ASP A 123 -2.15 1.03 18.84
C ASP A 123 -1.90 0.97 20.36
N PRO A 124 -2.38 1.93 21.16
CA PRO A 124 -2.26 1.92 22.62
C PRO A 124 -3.16 0.87 23.30
N VAL A 125 -3.47 -0.24 22.60
CA VAL A 125 -4.30 -1.32 23.11
C VAL A 125 -3.42 -2.28 23.90
N LYS A 126 -2.91 -1.79 25.02
CA LYS A 126 -2.80 -2.48 26.31
C LYS A 126 -2.22 -1.52 27.36
N ILE A 127 -3.13 -1.06 28.23
CA ILE A 127 -2.94 -0.50 29.58
C ILE A 127 -3.04 1.04 29.68
N ASP A 128 -4.09 1.44 30.41
CA ASP A 128 -4.42 2.72 31.05
C ASP A 128 -4.05 4.05 30.36
N GLY A 129 -5.11 4.86 30.16
CA GLY A 129 -5.13 6.14 29.45
C GLY A 129 -4.36 7.27 30.12
N SER A 130 -3.04 7.13 30.25
CA SER A 130 -2.11 8.22 30.53
C SER A 130 -1.38 8.61 29.24
N PRO A 131 -1.25 9.91 28.89
CA PRO A 131 -0.45 10.35 27.74
C PRO A 131 1.04 9.93 27.84
N ASP A 132 1.54 9.57 29.02
CA ASP A 132 2.89 9.03 29.21
C ASP A 132 3.06 7.56 28.75
N SER A 133 1.97 6.80 28.57
CA SER A 133 2.05 5.38 28.18
C SER A 133 2.33 5.19 26.68
N VAL A 134 1.83 6.08 25.82
CA VAL A 134 2.13 6.10 24.37
C VAL A 134 3.62 6.38 24.13
N LEU A 135 4.17 7.38 24.84
CA LEU A 135 5.58 7.77 24.76
C LEU A 135 6.53 6.64 25.23
N ARG A 136 6.10 5.83 26.21
CA ARG A 136 6.88 4.69 26.73
C ARG A 136 6.89 3.48 25.80
N GLN A 137 5.86 3.29 24.99
CA GLN A 137 5.76 2.19 24.03
C GLN A 137 6.56 2.50 22.75
N GLU A 138 6.49 3.74 22.26
CA GLU A 138 7.31 4.22 21.14
C GLU A 138 8.82 4.17 21.44
N MET A 139 9.22 4.27 22.72
CA MET A 139 10.59 4.01 23.16
C MET A 139 11.06 2.58 22.83
N SER A 140 10.17 1.58 22.80
CA SER A 140 10.55 0.18 22.56
C SER A 140 11.03 -0.11 21.14
N LEU A 141 10.48 0.60 20.14
CA LEU A 141 10.91 0.51 18.75
C LEU A 141 12.35 1.03 18.55
N PHE A 142 12.74 2.01 19.38
CA PHE A 142 14.08 2.62 19.36
C PHE A 142 14.97 2.13 20.52
N ASP A 143 14.60 1.07 21.24
CA ASP A 143 15.43 0.54 22.34
C ASP A 143 16.71 -0.14 21.83
N LYS A 144 16.69 -0.60 20.58
CA LYS A 144 17.82 -1.24 19.91
C LYS A 144 18.36 -0.36 18.77
N PRO A 145 19.68 -0.32 18.58
CA PRO A 145 20.72 -0.89 19.43
C PRO A 145 20.89 -0.12 20.76
N THR A 146 21.51 -0.77 21.76
CA THR A 146 21.75 -0.18 23.09
C THR A 146 22.95 0.77 23.07
N ARG A 147 23.05 1.65 24.08
CA ARG A 147 24.24 2.50 24.25
C ARG A 147 25.46 1.61 24.45
N GLY A 148 26.53 1.88 23.71
CA GLY A 148 27.78 1.12 23.78
C GLY A 148 27.93 0.03 22.71
N THR A 149 26.90 -0.23 21.89
CA THR A 149 27.03 -1.10 20.73
C THR A 149 28.09 -0.56 19.78
N SER A 150 29.09 -1.40 19.48
CA SER A 150 30.15 -1.06 18.53
C SER A 150 29.67 -1.11 17.08
N MET A 151 30.44 -0.53 16.16
CA MET A 151 30.10 -0.58 14.74
C MET A 151 30.07 -2.02 14.19
N ASP A 152 31.03 -2.86 14.60
CA ASP A 152 31.09 -4.26 14.15
C ASP A 152 29.93 -5.08 14.73
N GLU A 153 29.60 -4.87 16.00
CA GLU A 153 28.43 -5.49 16.63
C GLU A 153 27.13 -5.06 15.94
N PHE A 154 27.02 -3.80 15.53
CA PHE A 154 25.87 -3.31 14.78
C PHE A 154 25.79 -3.95 13.39
N LYS A 155 26.92 -4.10 12.67
CA LYS A 155 26.97 -4.83 11.40
C LYS A 155 26.54 -6.28 11.54
N GLU A 156 26.98 -6.97 12.58
CA GLU A 156 26.55 -8.34 12.87
C GLU A 156 25.05 -8.42 13.20
N MET A 157 24.53 -7.44 13.95
CA MET A 157 23.10 -7.33 14.24
C MET A 157 22.28 -7.18 12.96
N LEU A 158 22.72 -6.30 12.04
CA LEU A 158 22.10 -6.12 10.73
C LEU A 158 22.20 -7.39 9.88
N HIS A 159 23.37 -8.01 9.83
CA HIS A 159 23.59 -9.23 9.06
C HIS A 159 22.67 -10.35 9.55
N SER A 160 22.59 -10.56 10.86
CA SER A 160 21.68 -11.54 11.48
C SER A 160 20.22 -11.25 11.14
N PHE A 161 19.78 -10.00 11.29
CA PHE A 161 18.42 -9.59 10.95
C PHE A 161 18.07 -9.84 9.49
N LEU A 162 18.94 -9.41 8.57
CA LEU A 162 18.73 -9.58 7.15
C LEU A 162 18.77 -11.07 6.75
N LYS A 163 19.65 -11.88 7.35
CA LYS A 163 19.70 -13.33 7.14
C LYS A 163 18.40 -14.01 7.56
N THR A 164 17.84 -13.64 8.71
CA THR A 164 16.56 -14.19 9.18
C THR A 164 15.40 -13.77 8.27
N ASN A 165 15.39 -12.52 7.78
CA ASN A 165 14.29 -11.99 7.00
C ASN A 165 14.39 -12.25 5.49
N LEU A 166 15.57 -12.46 4.92
CA LEU A 166 15.77 -12.64 3.47
C LEU A 166 16.30 -14.04 3.12
N GLY A 167 16.75 -14.79 4.12
CA GLY A 167 17.43 -16.06 3.94
C GLY A 167 18.95 -15.88 3.76
N GLU A 168 19.65 -16.99 3.62
CA GLU A 168 21.09 -17.02 3.37
C GLU A 168 21.36 -16.62 1.91
N GLN A 169 22.02 -15.48 1.70
CA GLN A 169 22.34 -14.96 0.37
C GLN A 169 23.81 -14.52 0.30
N PRO A 170 24.53 -14.76 -0.81
CA PRO A 170 25.94 -14.39 -0.93
C PRO A 170 26.16 -12.87 -0.94
N SER A 171 25.14 -12.11 -1.34
CA SER A 171 25.14 -10.65 -1.44
C SER A 171 24.78 -9.94 -0.13
N LEU A 172 24.51 -10.68 0.95
CA LEU A 172 23.96 -10.10 2.18
C LEU A 172 24.89 -9.03 2.80
N SER A 173 26.20 -9.24 2.73
CA SER A 173 27.20 -8.25 3.16
C SER A 173 27.07 -6.93 2.41
N THR A 174 26.87 -6.97 1.09
CA THR A 174 26.66 -5.76 0.28
C THR A 174 25.38 -5.02 0.68
N LEU A 175 24.34 -5.74 1.10
CA LEU A 175 23.11 -5.15 1.61
C LEU A 175 23.35 -4.49 2.98
N VAL A 176 24.13 -5.13 3.85
CA VAL A 176 24.55 -4.53 5.13
C VAL A 176 25.30 -3.23 4.88
N ASP A 177 26.28 -3.23 3.98
CA ASP A 177 27.06 -2.02 3.65
C ASP A 177 26.17 -0.91 3.07
N ARG A 178 25.18 -1.27 2.23
CA ARG A 178 24.17 -0.34 1.74
C ARG A 178 23.34 0.25 2.87
N VAL A 179 22.86 -0.58 3.79
CA VAL A 179 22.10 -0.13 4.97
C VAL A 179 22.94 0.81 5.84
N ILE A 180 24.21 0.49 6.07
CA ILE A 180 25.14 1.38 6.79
C ILE A 180 25.30 2.72 6.08
N THR A 181 25.46 2.71 4.75
CA THR A 181 25.57 3.93 3.95
C THR A 181 24.30 4.78 4.02
N LEU A 182 23.12 4.16 4.11
CA LEU A 182 21.85 4.86 4.30
C LEU A 182 21.70 5.40 5.73
N ALA A 183 22.28 4.72 6.72
CA ALA A 183 22.24 5.11 8.12
C ALA A 183 23.16 6.30 8.43
N ASP A 184 24.31 6.40 7.77
CA ASP A 184 25.24 7.54 7.87
C ASP A 184 24.65 8.79 7.18
N VAL A 185 23.79 9.50 7.91
CA VAL A 185 23.04 10.66 7.39
C VAL A 185 23.95 11.88 7.26
N ASN A 186 24.94 12.01 8.14
CA ASN A 186 25.86 13.14 8.17
C ASN A 186 27.11 12.94 7.28
N GLN A 187 27.29 11.74 6.72
CA GLN A 187 28.37 11.35 5.81
C GLN A 187 29.76 11.46 6.47
N ASP A 188 29.84 11.17 7.77
CA ASP A 188 31.11 11.20 8.51
C ASP A 188 31.85 9.85 8.51
N GLY A 189 31.28 8.82 7.86
CA GLY A 189 31.82 7.48 7.77
C GLY A 189 31.59 6.65 9.03
N LYS A 190 30.81 7.15 10.00
CA LYS A 190 30.42 6.48 11.24
C LYS A 190 28.91 6.47 11.34
N VAL A 191 28.39 5.62 12.22
CA VAL A 191 26.95 5.57 12.51
C VAL A 191 26.78 5.89 13.98
N SER A 192 26.15 7.03 14.25
CA SER A 192 25.77 7.42 15.61
C SER A 192 24.67 6.51 16.16
N LEU A 193 24.49 6.49 17.48
CA LEU A 193 23.42 5.71 18.10
C LEU A 193 22.03 6.10 17.58
N ALA A 194 21.79 7.39 17.34
CA ALA A 194 20.51 7.89 16.85
C ALA A 194 20.23 7.43 15.40
N GLU A 195 21.26 7.41 14.54
CA GLU A 195 21.19 6.86 13.19
C GLU A 195 20.95 5.35 13.21
N ALA A 196 21.69 4.62 14.05
CA ALA A 196 21.55 3.18 14.20
C ALA A 196 20.15 2.78 14.67
N LYS A 197 19.59 3.49 15.67
CA LYS A 197 18.21 3.28 16.15
C LYS A 197 17.17 3.54 15.07
N SER A 198 17.36 4.60 14.29
CA SER A 198 16.42 4.99 13.24
C SER A 198 16.38 3.96 12.12
N ILE A 199 17.55 3.55 11.61
CA ILE A 199 17.60 2.54 10.54
C ILE A 199 17.13 1.17 11.03
N TRP A 200 17.43 0.81 12.29
CA TRP A 200 16.97 -0.45 12.88
C TRP A 200 15.44 -0.50 12.98
N ALA A 201 14.80 0.58 13.43
CA ALA A 201 13.35 0.70 13.47
C ALA A 201 12.73 0.62 12.07
N LEU A 202 13.32 1.31 11.08
CA LEU A 202 12.87 1.26 9.68
C LEU A 202 12.92 -0.15 9.09
N LEU A 203 14.01 -0.90 9.33
CA LEU A 203 14.19 -2.24 8.78
C LEU A 203 13.16 -3.26 9.28
N GLN A 204 12.58 -3.04 10.46
CA GLN A 204 11.49 -3.87 10.96
C GLN A 204 10.22 -3.73 10.13
N MET A 205 10.06 -2.63 9.39
CA MET A 205 8.98 -2.48 8.42
C MET A 205 9.35 -3.15 7.10
N ASN A 206 8.63 -4.24 6.78
CA ASN A 206 8.85 -5.02 5.57
C ASN A 206 8.84 -4.18 4.27
N GLU A 207 7.97 -3.16 4.16
CA GLU A 207 7.97 -2.27 2.99
C GLU A 207 9.29 -1.50 2.84
N TYR A 208 9.87 -1.01 3.94
CA TYR A 208 11.16 -0.32 3.91
C TYR A 208 12.30 -1.27 3.57
N LEU A 209 12.34 -2.44 4.20
CA LEU A 209 13.32 -3.49 3.90
C LEU A 209 13.32 -3.83 2.40
N LEU A 210 12.14 -4.02 1.81
CA LEU A 210 12.01 -4.31 0.38
C LEU A 210 12.41 -3.14 -0.50
N MET A 211 12.10 -1.90 -0.12
CA MET A 211 12.59 -0.73 -0.86
C MET A 211 14.12 -0.65 -0.86
N VAL A 212 14.80 -1.01 0.23
CA VAL A 212 16.28 -1.03 0.27
C VAL A 212 16.84 -2.18 -0.55
N ALA A 213 16.23 -3.37 -0.46
CA ALA A 213 16.65 -4.54 -1.24
C ALA A 213 16.40 -4.34 -2.76
N LEU A 214 15.33 -3.64 -3.14
CA LEU A 214 14.91 -3.42 -4.53
C LEU A 214 15.17 -1.98 -5.01
N GLN A 215 16.02 -1.21 -4.33
CA GLN A 215 16.17 0.24 -4.51
C GLN A 215 16.55 0.67 -5.95
N GLU A 216 17.27 -0.19 -6.67
CA GLU A 216 17.74 0.09 -8.04
C GLU A 216 16.76 -0.39 -9.12
N LYS A 217 15.63 -0.98 -8.73
CA LYS A 217 14.65 -1.52 -9.67
C LYS A 217 13.65 -0.46 -10.08
N GLU A 218 13.28 -0.47 -11.36
CA GLU A 218 12.42 0.56 -11.93
C GLU A 218 10.98 0.52 -11.40
N HIS A 219 10.54 -0.63 -10.90
CA HIS A 219 9.15 -0.87 -10.48
C HIS A 219 8.86 -0.48 -9.03
N THR A 220 9.86 -0.08 -8.24
CA THR A 220 9.65 0.35 -6.86
C THR A 220 9.60 1.88 -6.74
N PRO A 221 8.80 2.43 -5.81
CA PRO A 221 8.85 3.86 -5.50
C PRO A 221 10.19 4.23 -4.88
N LYS A 222 10.79 5.32 -5.35
CA LYS A 222 12.05 5.83 -4.79
C LYS A 222 11.88 6.29 -3.35
N LEU A 223 12.73 5.80 -2.46
CA LEU A 223 12.93 6.34 -1.12
C LEU A 223 13.64 7.70 -1.22
N LEU A 224 13.01 8.76 -0.70
CA LEU A 224 13.52 10.13 -0.74
C LEU A 224 14.20 10.55 0.57
N GLY A 225 13.78 9.97 1.69
CA GLY A 225 14.37 10.22 2.99
C GLY A 225 13.58 9.59 4.14
N PHE A 226 14.11 9.70 5.35
CA PHE A 226 13.49 9.17 6.56
C PHE A 226 13.77 10.03 7.79
N CYS A 227 13.06 9.80 8.88
CA CYS A 227 13.27 10.41 10.19
C CYS A 227 12.74 9.46 11.28
N GLY A 228 13.64 8.81 12.03
CA GLY A 228 13.22 7.69 12.89
C GLY A 228 12.62 6.57 12.04
N ASP A 229 11.44 6.10 12.39
CA ASP A 229 10.63 5.12 11.66
C ASP A 229 9.64 5.75 10.65
N LEU A 230 9.61 7.08 10.53
CA LEU A 230 8.88 7.76 9.46
C LEU A 230 9.74 7.81 8.19
N TYR A 231 9.16 7.49 7.04
CA TYR A 231 9.87 7.57 5.77
C TYR A 231 9.04 8.20 4.65
N VAL A 232 9.74 8.70 3.65
CA VAL A 232 9.19 9.52 2.56
C VAL A 232 9.55 8.89 1.23
N THR A 233 8.55 8.64 0.40
CA THR A 233 8.73 8.10 -0.95
C THR A 233 8.26 9.08 -2.01
N GLU A 234 8.66 8.84 -3.25
CA GLU A 234 8.06 9.52 -4.39
C GLU A 234 6.55 9.26 -4.46
N ARG A 235 5.78 10.24 -4.94
CA ARG A 235 4.35 10.05 -5.19
C ARG A 235 4.13 9.34 -6.52
N VAL A 236 3.56 8.14 -6.46
CA VAL A 236 3.05 7.45 -7.65
C VAL A 236 1.76 8.15 -8.11
N ALA A 237 1.67 8.48 -9.39
CA ALA A 237 0.55 9.25 -9.95
C ALA A 237 -0.79 8.52 -9.79
N HIS A 238 -0.80 7.22 -10.06
CA HIS A 238 -1.92 6.32 -9.85
C HIS A 238 -1.49 5.18 -8.94
N SER A 239 -2.04 5.10 -7.73
CA SER A 239 -1.66 4.09 -6.72
C SER A 239 -2.30 2.72 -6.94
N SER A 240 -3.28 2.62 -7.82
CA SER A 240 -3.98 1.38 -8.17
C SER A 240 -4.25 1.28 -9.67
N LEU A 241 -4.47 0.06 -10.17
CA LEU A 241 -4.71 -0.19 -11.60
C LEU A 241 -6.02 0.43 -12.06
N TYR A 242 -7.04 0.41 -11.19
CA TYR A 242 -8.37 0.93 -11.46
C TYR A 242 -8.62 2.20 -10.66
N ARG A 243 -9.33 3.16 -11.26
CA ARG A 243 -9.57 4.47 -10.64
C ARG A 243 -10.68 4.44 -9.59
N LEU A 244 -11.66 3.54 -9.69
CA LEU A 244 -12.72 3.44 -8.70
C LEU A 244 -12.44 2.31 -7.72
N GLU A 245 -12.21 2.70 -6.47
CA GLU A 245 -12.20 1.80 -5.33
C GLU A 245 -13.48 2.02 -4.54
N VAL A 246 -14.38 1.03 -4.57
CA VAL A 246 -15.61 1.09 -3.79
C VAL A 246 -15.24 0.79 -2.32
N PRO A 247 -15.45 1.75 -1.39
CA PRO A 247 -15.19 1.53 0.01
C PRO A 247 -15.97 0.32 0.54
N HIS A 248 -15.39 -0.43 1.48
CA HIS A 248 -15.95 -1.71 1.92
C HIS A 248 -17.41 -1.60 2.43
N TYR A 249 -17.76 -0.49 3.08
CA TYR A 249 -19.12 -0.23 3.56
C TYR A 249 -20.17 -0.02 2.45
N LEU A 250 -19.75 0.29 1.22
CA LEU A 250 -20.64 0.43 0.05
C LEU A 250 -20.63 -0.80 -0.86
N GLN A 251 -19.73 -1.76 -0.64
CA GLN A 251 -19.63 -2.95 -1.50
C GLN A 251 -20.92 -3.77 -1.51
N ALA A 252 -21.64 -3.82 -0.39
CA ALA A 252 -22.95 -4.49 -0.31
C ALA A 252 -24.07 -3.76 -1.08
N LEU A 253 -23.90 -2.46 -1.36
CA LEU A 253 -24.90 -1.61 -2.04
C LEU A 253 -24.62 -1.44 -3.53
N VAL A 254 -23.38 -1.67 -3.98
CA VAL A 254 -22.96 -1.50 -5.36
C VAL A 254 -22.80 -2.87 -6.02
N PRO A 255 -23.64 -3.23 -7.01
CA PRO A 255 -23.47 -4.48 -7.74
C PRO A 255 -22.08 -4.56 -8.39
N GLU A 256 -21.40 -5.71 -8.26
CA GLU A 256 -20.06 -5.93 -8.83
C GLU A 256 -20.01 -5.67 -10.34
N ALA A 257 -21.07 -6.02 -11.07
CA ALA A 257 -21.15 -5.75 -12.50
C ALA A 257 -21.09 -4.24 -12.82
N LEU A 258 -21.64 -3.39 -11.95
CA LEU A 258 -21.61 -1.94 -12.14
C LEU A 258 -20.19 -1.39 -11.91
N SER A 259 -19.52 -1.83 -10.84
CA SER A 259 -18.16 -1.38 -10.52
C SER A 259 -17.16 -1.84 -11.58
N THR A 260 -17.26 -3.07 -12.07
CA THR A 260 -16.40 -3.61 -13.14
C THR A 260 -16.60 -2.83 -14.45
N ASN A 261 -17.84 -2.59 -14.87
CA ASN A 261 -18.11 -1.81 -16.08
C ASN A 261 -17.61 -0.37 -15.99
N LEU A 262 -17.79 0.28 -14.83
CA LEU A 262 -17.27 1.63 -14.61
C LEU A 262 -15.74 1.65 -14.59
N ASN A 263 -15.10 0.66 -13.99
CA ASN A 263 -13.65 0.51 -13.99
C ASN A 263 -13.10 0.29 -15.40
N HIS A 264 -13.77 -0.53 -16.21
CA HIS A 264 -13.46 -0.71 -17.63
C HIS A 264 -13.59 0.60 -18.42
N TRP A 265 -14.61 1.40 -18.16
CA TRP A 265 -14.82 2.69 -18.82
C TRP A 265 -13.76 3.74 -18.42
N LEU A 266 -13.32 3.75 -17.16
CA LEU A 266 -12.28 4.65 -16.65
C LEU A 266 -10.86 4.16 -16.90
N ALA A 267 -10.69 2.94 -17.40
CA ALA A 267 -9.39 2.35 -17.63
C ALA A 267 -8.65 3.05 -18.79
N PRO A 268 -7.31 3.10 -18.76
CA PRO A 268 -6.53 3.61 -19.88
C PRO A 268 -6.82 2.86 -21.19
N ALA A 269 -6.50 3.48 -22.33
CA ALA A 269 -6.54 2.81 -23.63
C ALA A 269 -5.72 1.52 -23.62
N TRP A 270 -6.14 0.51 -24.39
CA TRP A 270 -5.55 -0.83 -24.35
C TRP A 270 -4.01 -0.86 -24.50
N PRO A 271 -3.37 -0.09 -25.42
CA PRO A 271 -1.90 -0.08 -25.52
C PRO A 271 -1.19 0.37 -24.24
N ARG A 272 -1.78 1.32 -23.50
CA ARG A 272 -1.25 1.79 -22.21
C ARG A 272 -1.41 0.73 -21.13
N ARG A 273 -2.53 -0.01 -21.14
CA ARG A 273 -2.71 -1.18 -20.25
C ARG A 273 -1.68 -2.25 -20.54
N ALA A 274 -1.41 -2.54 -21.80
CA ALA A 274 -0.36 -3.48 -22.21
C ALA A 274 1.03 -3.05 -21.70
N ARG A 275 1.38 -1.75 -21.80
CA ARG A 275 2.63 -1.21 -21.24
C ARG A 275 2.74 -1.40 -19.72
N ILE A 276 1.67 -1.08 -18.97
CA ILE A 276 1.63 -1.33 -17.51
C ILE A 276 1.84 -2.82 -17.22
N THR A 277 1.17 -3.70 -17.96
CA THR A 277 1.30 -5.15 -17.76
C THR A 277 2.72 -5.65 -18.02
N ILE A 278 3.41 -5.15 -19.04
CA ILE A 278 4.80 -5.52 -19.30
C ILE A 278 5.67 -5.19 -18.09
N GLY A 279 5.55 -3.98 -17.54
CA GLY A 279 6.27 -3.60 -16.32
C GLY A 279 5.88 -4.44 -15.09
N LEU A 280 4.61 -4.87 -14.97
CA LEU A 280 4.22 -5.78 -13.89
C LEU A 280 4.85 -7.18 -14.05
N LEU A 281 4.94 -7.69 -15.29
CA LEU A 281 5.63 -8.96 -15.57
C LEU A 281 7.14 -8.86 -15.34
N GLU A 282 7.75 -7.71 -15.67
CA GLU A 282 9.16 -7.43 -15.36
C GLU A 282 9.40 -7.37 -13.85
N PHE A 283 8.50 -6.75 -13.08
CA PHE A 283 8.56 -6.79 -11.63
C PHE A 283 8.48 -8.23 -11.08
N VAL A 284 7.60 -9.08 -11.63
CA VAL A 284 7.51 -10.51 -11.24
C VAL A 284 8.83 -11.24 -11.47
N GLU A 285 9.51 -10.96 -12.58
CA GLU A 285 10.83 -11.49 -12.89
C GLU A 285 11.90 -10.99 -11.91
N GLU A 286 11.89 -9.68 -11.60
CA GLU A 286 12.81 -9.05 -10.64
C GLU A 286 12.71 -9.64 -9.23
N VAL A 287 11.49 -9.91 -8.75
CA VAL A 287 11.28 -10.46 -7.39
C VAL A 287 11.52 -11.97 -7.30
N PHE A 288 11.49 -12.67 -8.43
CA PHE A 288 11.78 -14.10 -8.48
C PHE A 288 13.30 -14.37 -8.54
N HIS A 289 14.06 -13.55 -9.28
CA HIS A 289 15.53 -13.67 -9.43
C HIS A 289 16.30 -12.53 -8.71
N GLY A 290 15.87 -12.16 -7.51
CA GLY A 290 16.47 -11.07 -6.75
C GLY A 290 17.88 -11.41 -6.23
N SER A 291 18.79 -10.43 -6.26
CA SER A 291 20.13 -10.58 -5.67
C SER A 291 20.09 -10.87 -4.17
N TYR A 292 19.02 -10.49 -3.49
CA TYR A 292 18.82 -10.64 -2.04
C TYR A 292 17.74 -11.67 -1.70
N GLY A 293 17.53 -12.65 -2.58
CA GLY A 293 16.60 -13.75 -2.39
C GLY A 293 15.30 -13.62 -3.19
N SER A 294 14.47 -14.65 -3.07
CA SER A 294 13.17 -14.75 -3.73
C SER A 294 12.07 -14.13 -2.87
N PHE A 295 11.19 -13.36 -3.50
CA PHE A 295 10.04 -12.75 -2.85
C PHE A 295 8.72 -13.24 -3.45
N LEU A 296 7.70 -13.31 -2.60
CA LEU A 296 6.35 -13.75 -2.91
C LEU A 296 5.38 -12.57 -2.77
N ILE A 297 4.51 -12.38 -3.76
CA ILE A 297 3.44 -11.37 -3.71
C ILE A 297 2.25 -12.01 -2.98
N CYS A 298 2.13 -11.80 -1.67
CA CYS A 298 1.13 -12.41 -0.79
C CYS A 298 -0.21 -11.65 -0.65
N ASP A 299 -0.42 -10.63 -1.49
CA ASP A 299 -1.72 -10.00 -1.78
C ASP A 299 -1.67 -9.40 -3.19
N ALA A 300 -1.95 -10.24 -4.19
CA ALA A 300 -2.04 -9.86 -5.59
C ALA A 300 -3.40 -9.19 -5.88
N SER A 301 -3.49 -7.92 -5.50
CA SER A 301 -4.70 -7.09 -5.72
C SER A 301 -4.41 -5.91 -6.63
N PRO A 302 -5.39 -5.47 -7.46
CA PRO A 302 -5.25 -4.25 -8.26
C PRO A 302 -4.97 -2.98 -7.44
N ARG A 303 -5.18 -3.02 -6.12
CA ARG A 303 -4.96 -1.94 -5.16
C ARG A 303 -3.49 -1.66 -4.85
N HIS A 304 -2.59 -2.63 -5.09
CA HIS A 304 -1.16 -2.48 -4.76
C HIS A 304 -0.30 -2.18 -5.99
N VAL A 305 -0.88 -2.31 -7.19
CA VAL A 305 -0.18 -2.07 -8.46
C VAL A 305 -0.63 -0.72 -9.02
N GLY A 306 0.30 0.20 -9.14
CA GLY A 306 0.10 1.55 -9.67
C GLY A 306 0.89 1.82 -10.94
N TYR A 307 0.84 3.06 -11.41
CA TYR A 307 1.62 3.51 -12.57
C TYR A 307 1.87 5.03 -12.54
N ASN A 308 2.93 5.45 -13.22
CA ASN A 308 3.28 6.87 -13.37
C ASN A 308 2.52 7.52 -14.54
N ALA A 309 2.75 8.81 -14.79
CA ALA A 309 2.10 9.55 -15.90
C ALA A 309 2.47 9.01 -17.30
N LYS A 310 3.57 8.26 -17.43
CA LYS A 310 4.02 7.61 -18.66
C LYS A 310 3.49 6.18 -18.81
N TYR A 311 2.66 5.71 -17.87
CA TYR A 311 2.15 4.34 -17.81
C TYR A 311 3.22 3.27 -17.56
N ASP A 312 4.32 3.65 -16.92
CA ASP A 312 5.29 2.67 -16.41
C ASP A 312 4.77 2.13 -15.06
N CYS A 313 4.84 0.81 -14.89
CA CYS A 313 4.33 0.12 -13.70
C CYS A 313 5.12 0.50 -12.44
N LYS A 314 4.42 0.72 -11.33
CA LYS A 314 5.00 0.97 -10.02
C LYS A 314 4.23 0.20 -8.95
N MET A 315 4.93 -0.56 -8.12
CA MET A 315 4.36 -1.20 -6.94
C MET A 315 4.10 -0.14 -5.88
N ALA A 316 2.88 0.38 -5.83
CA ALA A 316 2.53 1.50 -4.94
C ALA A 316 2.61 1.13 -3.45
N ASN A 317 2.48 -0.16 -3.14
CA ASN A 317 2.57 -0.71 -1.81
C ASN A 317 3.32 -2.05 -1.83
N LEU A 318 4.52 -2.09 -1.24
CA LEU A 318 5.32 -3.32 -1.15
C LEU A 318 4.97 -4.17 0.08
N ARG A 319 4.04 -3.74 0.94
CA ARG A 319 3.62 -4.55 2.11
C ARG A 319 2.95 -5.86 1.72
N SER A 320 2.42 -5.96 0.51
CA SER A 320 1.86 -7.20 -0.03
C SER A 320 2.94 -8.22 -0.42
N VAL A 321 4.21 -7.81 -0.54
CA VAL A 321 5.32 -8.67 -0.91
C VAL A 321 6.05 -9.12 0.35
N ALA A 322 6.47 -10.38 0.43
CA ALA A 322 7.25 -10.91 1.54
C ALA A 322 8.36 -11.81 1.01
N SER A 323 9.46 -11.95 1.73
CA SER A 323 10.49 -12.92 1.34
C SER A 323 9.98 -14.35 1.51
N GLU A 324 10.51 -15.26 0.70
CA GLU A 324 10.24 -16.69 0.86
C GLU A 324 10.72 -17.20 2.24
N ALA A 325 11.79 -16.64 2.79
CA ALA A 325 12.30 -16.98 4.12
C ALA A 325 11.29 -16.69 5.23
N VAL A 326 10.65 -15.52 5.22
CA VAL A 326 9.62 -15.13 6.20
C VAL A 326 8.38 -16.01 6.06
N VAL A 327 7.92 -16.25 4.83
CA VAL A 327 6.75 -17.11 4.57
C VAL A 327 7.02 -18.55 5.02
N ARG A 328 8.18 -19.12 4.70
CA ARG A 328 8.59 -20.45 5.18
C ARG A 328 8.70 -20.50 6.69
N GLY A 329 9.25 -19.46 7.33
CA GLY A 329 9.34 -19.34 8.78
C GLY A 329 7.96 -19.35 9.45
N PHE A 330 6.98 -18.67 8.85
CA PHE A 330 5.60 -18.66 9.34
C PHE A 330 4.88 -20.01 9.20
N LEU A 331 5.14 -20.75 8.12
CA LEU A 331 4.50 -22.04 7.85
C LEU A 331 5.13 -23.19 8.63
N ARG A 332 6.45 -23.14 8.87
CA ARG A 332 7.21 -24.24 9.48
C ARG A 332 6.68 -24.57 10.88
N GLY A 333 6.28 -25.84 11.06
CA GLY A 333 5.79 -26.35 12.35
C GLY A 333 4.41 -25.82 12.75
N ARG A 334 3.74 -25.06 11.88
CA ARG A 334 2.38 -24.56 12.12
C ARG A 334 1.38 -25.69 11.97
N ARG A 335 0.49 -25.84 12.95
CA ARG A 335 -0.59 -26.82 12.90
C ARG A 335 -1.72 -26.34 11.98
N CYS A 336 -2.35 -27.26 11.27
CA CYS A 336 -3.44 -26.96 10.35
C CYS A 336 -4.45 -28.10 10.28
N GLU A 337 -5.67 -27.77 9.88
CA GLU A 337 -6.72 -28.72 9.48
C GLU A 337 -7.05 -28.58 7.99
N THR A 338 -7.00 -27.35 7.49
CA THR A 338 -7.26 -26.99 6.10
C THR A 338 -6.09 -26.20 5.50
N ASN A 339 -6.03 -26.14 4.17
CA ASN A 339 -5.03 -25.31 3.49
C ASN A 339 -5.18 -23.82 3.85
N ALA A 340 -6.39 -23.36 4.20
CA ALA A 340 -6.63 -21.96 4.56
C ALA A 340 -5.83 -21.56 5.81
N ASP A 341 -5.61 -22.48 6.75
CA ASP A 341 -4.80 -22.26 7.97
C ASP A 341 -3.32 -22.02 7.65
N CYS A 342 -2.88 -22.50 6.48
CA CYS A 342 -1.54 -22.36 5.92
C CYS A 342 -1.44 -21.18 4.94
N THR A 343 -2.18 -20.10 5.18
CA THR A 343 -2.12 -18.88 4.36
C THR A 343 -1.38 -17.77 5.07
N TYR A 344 -0.29 -17.30 4.47
CA TYR A 344 0.37 -16.06 4.87
C TYR A 344 -0.20 -14.89 4.06
N GLY A 345 -0.48 -13.76 4.72
CA GLY A 345 -1.13 -12.61 4.07
C GLY A 345 -2.54 -12.97 3.59
N ARG A 346 -2.82 -12.73 2.31
CA ARG A 346 -4.12 -13.00 1.69
C ARG A 346 -4.12 -14.21 0.76
N ASP A 347 -3.02 -14.44 0.04
CA ASP A 347 -2.99 -15.43 -1.06
C ASP A 347 -1.70 -16.28 -1.16
N CYS A 348 -0.79 -16.19 -0.17
CA CYS A 348 0.34 -17.13 -0.08
C CYS A 348 -0.07 -18.37 0.70
N THR A 349 -0.80 -19.26 0.03
CA THR A 349 -1.33 -20.50 0.63
C THR A 349 -0.43 -21.70 0.33
N ALA A 350 -0.10 -22.47 1.38
CA ALA A 350 0.55 -23.77 1.29
C ALA A 350 -0.43 -24.91 1.57
N THR A 351 -0.04 -26.15 1.27
CA THR A 351 -0.86 -27.33 1.58
C THR A 351 -0.75 -27.72 3.05
N CYS A 352 -1.86 -28.13 3.64
CA CYS A 352 -1.89 -28.79 4.95
C CYS A 352 -1.68 -30.30 4.80
N ASP A 353 -0.64 -30.85 5.41
CA ASP A 353 -0.51 -32.30 5.55
C ASP A 353 -1.50 -32.76 6.62
N ARG A 354 -2.54 -33.48 6.20
CA ARG A 354 -3.61 -33.98 7.09
C ARG A 354 -3.17 -35.11 8.00
N LEU A 355 -2.12 -35.85 7.65
CA LEU A 355 -1.58 -36.94 8.46
C LEU A 355 -0.77 -36.38 9.62
N VAL A 356 0.11 -35.42 9.32
CA VAL A 356 0.98 -34.76 10.31
C VAL A 356 0.28 -33.59 11.02
N LYS A 357 -0.84 -33.12 10.46
CA LYS A 357 -1.57 -31.90 10.85
C LYS A 357 -0.66 -30.67 10.88
N GLN A 358 0.24 -30.57 9.90
CA GLN A 358 1.21 -29.48 9.78
C GLN A 358 1.24 -28.89 8.37
N CYS A 359 1.50 -27.58 8.30
CA CYS A 359 1.65 -26.89 7.03
C CYS A 359 2.95 -27.31 6.33
N ASN A 360 2.85 -27.56 5.03
CA ASN A 360 4.03 -27.58 4.16
C ASN A 360 4.60 -26.16 4.04
N THR A 361 5.87 -26.07 3.67
CA THR A 361 6.59 -24.78 3.59
C THR A 361 6.61 -24.18 2.19
N GLU A 362 6.15 -24.92 1.18
CA GLU A 362 6.10 -24.47 -0.21
C GLU A 362 4.71 -23.92 -0.55
N VAL A 363 4.69 -22.76 -1.19
CA VAL A 363 3.45 -22.09 -1.60
C VAL A 363 2.93 -22.69 -2.90
N LEU A 364 1.62 -22.89 -2.98
CA LEU A 364 0.94 -23.55 -4.09
C LEU A 364 1.00 -22.77 -5.41
N GLN A 365 0.80 -21.45 -5.35
CA GLN A 365 0.69 -20.60 -6.54
C GLN A 365 1.89 -19.66 -6.64
N PRO A 366 2.63 -19.68 -7.78
CA PRO A 366 3.71 -18.74 -8.02
C PRO A 366 3.17 -17.32 -8.26
N ASN A 367 4.05 -16.31 -8.12
CA ASN A 367 3.69 -14.91 -8.34
C ASN A 367 3.05 -14.66 -9.71
N LEU A 368 3.60 -15.26 -10.76
CA LEU A 368 3.11 -15.12 -12.13
C LEU A 368 1.67 -15.63 -12.29
N ALA A 369 1.30 -16.75 -11.66
CA ALA A 369 -0.07 -17.26 -11.71
C ALA A 369 -1.05 -16.24 -11.11
N LYS A 370 -0.71 -15.69 -9.94
CA LYS A 370 -1.53 -14.68 -9.25
C LYS A 370 -1.67 -13.39 -10.04
N VAL A 371 -0.56 -12.91 -10.62
CA VAL A 371 -0.58 -11.75 -11.51
C VAL A 371 -1.43 -12.02 -12.74
N CYS A 372 -1.35 -13.20 -13.35
CA CYS A 372 -2.17 -13.54 -14.50
C CYS A 372 -3.68 -13.57 -14.22
N VAL A 373 -4.10 -13.95 -13.01
CA VAL A 373 -5.51 -13.81 -12.59
C VAL A 373 -5.95 -12.34 -12.65
N LEU A 374 -5.14 -11.44 -12.09
CA LEU A 374 -5.40 -10.00 -12.12
C LEU A 374 -5.39 -9.43 -13.56
N LEU A 375 -4.55 -9.97 -14.44
CA LEU A 375 -4.43 -9.53 -15.82
C LEU A 375 -5.57 -9.98 -16.73
N GLN A 376 -6.29 -11.06 -16.40
CA GLN A 376 -7.42 -11.56 -17.21
C GLN A 376 -8.45 -10.45 -17.45
N ASP A 377 -8.95 -9.82 -16.39
CA ASP A 377 -9.94 -8.75 -16.54
C ASP A 377 -9.32 -7.48 -17.15
N PHE A 378 -8.12 -7.12 -16.70
CA PHE A 378 -7.47 -5.87 -17.09
C PHE A 378 -7.08 -5.81 -18.58
N LEU A 379 -6.65 -6.95 -19.15
CA LEU A 379 -6.15 -7.01 -20.52
C LEU A 379 -7.17 -7.53 -21.55
N LEU A 380 -8.05 -8.48 -21.18
CA LEU A 380 -8.99 -9.06 -22.15
C LEU A 380 -10.09 -8.08 -22.53
N PHE A 381 -10.48 -7.20 -21.60
CA PHE A 381 -11.39 -6.11 -21.92
C PHE A 381 -10.77 -5.22 -23.01
N GLY A 382 -11.54 -4.92 -24.08
CA GLY A 382 -11.10 -4.04 -25.17
C GLY A 382 -9.86 -4.52 -25.93
N ALA A 383 -9.49 -5.80 -25.82
CA ALA A 383 -8.36 -6.37 -26.55
C ALA A 383 -8.61 -6.38 -28.07
N PRO A 384 -7.59 -6.06 -28.90
CA PRO A 384 -7.67 -6.21 -30.34
C PRO A 384 -8.07 -7.64 -30.73
N SER A 385 -8.98 -7.78 -31.68
CA SER A 385 -9.56 -9.08 -32.06
C SER A 385 -8.52 -10.08 -32.57
N ASP A 386 -7.46 -9.58 -33.22
CA ASP A 386 -6.35 -10.38 -33.72
C ASP A 386 -5.47 -10.97 -32.61
N LEU A 387 -5.42 -10.34 -31.43
CA LEU A 387 -4.61 -10.79 -30.30
C LEU A 387 -5.41 -11.53 -29.24
N ARG A 388 -6.72 -11.24 -29.13
CA ARG A 388 -7.57 -11.67 -28.02
C ARG A 388 -7.53 -13.18 -27.78
N GLY A 389 -7.60 -13.99 -28.83
CA GLY A 389 -7.59 -15.45 -28.72
C GLY A 389 -6.27 -16.00 -28.17
N ASP A 390 -5.14 -15.52 -28.70
CA ASP A 390 -3.81 -15.94 -28.23
C ASP A 390 -3.55 -15.48 -26.79
N LEU A 391 -3.92 -14.25 -26.47
CA LEU A 391 -3.78 -13.68 -25.13
C LEU A 391 -4.60 -14.45 -24.10
N GLU A 392 -5.85 -14.77 -24.41
CA GLU A 392 -6.71 -15.57 -23.53
C GLU A 392 -6.15 -16.97 -23.30
N LYS A 393 -5.63 -17.62 -24.35
CA LYS A 393 -4.97 -18.92 -24.22
C LYS A 393 -3.75 -18.85 -23.30
N GLN A 394 -2.87 -17.87 -23.50
CA GLN A 394 -1.67 -17.72 -22.66
C GLN A 394 -2.01 -17.38 -21.21
N LEU A 395 -2.99 -16.49 -20.97
CA LEU A 395 -3.43 -16.14 -19.62
C LEU A 395 -4.06 -17.33 -18.88
N ARG A 396 -4.82 -18.19 -19.58
CA ARG A 396 -5.35 -19.43 -18.98
C ARG A 396 -4.23 -20.38 -18.58
N THR A 397 -3.26 -20.63 -19.46
CA THR A 397 -2.07 -21.44 -19.14
C THR A 397 -1.31 -20.85 -17.95
N CYS A 398 -1.16 -19.53 -17.92
CA CYS A 398 -0.48 -18.83 -16.85
C CYS A 398 -1.15 -19.01 -15.47
N VAL A 399 -2.48 -18.90 -15.41
CA VAL A 399 -3.24 -19.07 -14.15
C VAL A 399 -3.14 -20.50 -13.60
N THR A 400 -2.94 -21.49 -14.47
CA THR A 400 -2.79 -22.90 -14.06
C THR A 400 -1.39 -23.27 -13.58
N LEU A 401 -0.43 -22.34 -13.59
CA LEU A 401 0.91 -22.60 -13.08
C LEU A 401 0.87 -22.95 -11.58
N SER A 402 1.62 -23.98 -11.21
CA SER A 402 1.70 -24.51 -9.84
C SER A 402 3.14 -24.52 -9.35
N GLY A 403 3.32 -24.12 -8.09
CA GLY A 403 4.62 -24.11 -7.40
C GLY A 403 5.18 -25.50 -7.13
N LEU A 404 4.31 -26.52 -7.09
CA LEU A 404 4.68 -27.92 -6.80
C LEU A 404 5.13 -28.70 -8.05
N ALA A 405 5.18 -28.06 -9.22
CA ALA A 405 5.55 -28.73 -10.46
C ALA A 405 7.06 -28.91 -10.58
N SER A 406 7.50 -30.10 -10.99
CA SER A 406 8.93 -30.47 -11.11
C SER A 406 9.75 -29.67 -12.13
N GLN A 407 9.10 -28.85 -12.96
CA GLN A 407 9.71 -27.95 -13.95
C GLN A 407 9.16 -26.51 -13.87
N MET A 408 8.81 -26.06 -12.65
CA MET A 408 8.18 -24.75 -12.44
C MET A 408 8.97 -23.59 -13.07
N GLU A 409 10.29 -23.53 -12.88
CA GLU A 409 11.12 -22.41 -13.35
C GLU A 409 11.13 -22.26 -14.87
N VAL A 410 11.25 -23.37 -15.60
CA VAL A 410 11.26 -23.37 -17.07
C VAL A 410 9.90 -22.96 -17.61
N HIS A 411 8.81 -23.50 -17.04
CA HIS A 411 7.46 -23.14 -17.44
C HIS A 411 7.12 -21.68 -17.11
N HIS A 412 7.56 -21.19 -15.95
CA HIS A 412 7.40 -19.81 -15.53
C HIS A 412 8.06 -18.86 -16.53
N SER A 413 9.35 -19.05 -16.83
CA SER A 413 10.10 -18.20 -17.75
C SER A 413 9.54 -18.25 -19.18
N LEU A 414 9.08 -19.42 -19.65
CA LEU A 414 8.47 -19.55 -20.97
C LEU A 414 7.16 -18.77 -21.08
N VAL A 415 6.24 -18.94 -20.12
CA VAL A 415 4.94 -18.26 -20.14
C VAL A 415 5.12 -16.75 -20.01
N LEU A 416 5.99 -16.31 -19.09
CA LEU A 416 6.30 -14.89 -18.88
C LEU A 416 6.85 -14.24 -20.17
N ASN A 417 7.82 -14.87 -20.83
CA ASN A 417 8.42 -14.35 -22.06
C ASN A 417 7.43 -14.35 -23.22
N ASN A 418 6.58 -15.37 -23.35
CA ASN A 418 5.54 -15.41 -24.37
C ASN A 418 4.53 -14.26 -24.18
N LEU A 419 4.07 -14.02 -22.95
CA LEU A 419 3.17 -12.91 -22.63
C LEU A 419 3.81 -11.55 -22.95
N LYS A 420 5.06 -11.30 -22.50
CA LYS A 420 5.80 -10.07 -22.82
C LYS A 420 5.93 -9.87 -24.33
N THR A 421 6.31 -10.91 -25.06
CA THR A 421 6.50 -10.84 -26.52
C THR A 421 5.19 -10.54 -27.26
N LEU A 422 4.09 -11.18 -26.87
CA LEU A 422 2.77 -10.93 -27.46
C LEU A 422 2.32 -9.48 -27.26
N LEU A 423 2.48 -8.95 -26.05
CA LEU A 423 2.14 -7.57 -25.73
C LEU A 423 3.05 -6.58 -26.48
N TRP A 424 4.37 -6.82 -26.45
CA TRP A 424 5.38 -5.98 -27.10
C TRP A 424 5.14 -5.86 -28.60
N LYS A 425 4.91 -6.99 -29.28
CA LYS A 425 4.62 -7.04 -30.73
C LYS A 425 3.42 -6.16 -31.09
N LYS A 426 2.42 -6.04 -30.22
CA LYS A 426 1.24 -5.23 -30.51
C LYS A 426 1.49 -3.75 -30.29
N ILE A 427 2.16 -3.38 -29.19
CA ILE A 427 2.40 -1.97 -28.87
C ILE A 427 3.49 -1.34 -29.76
N SER A 428 4.50 -2.10 -30.18
CA SER A 428 5.58 -1.60 -31.05
C SER A 428 5.09 -1.24 -32.46
N ASN A 429 4.02 -1.89 -32.92
CA ASN A 429 3.38 -1.64 -34.22
C ASN A 429 2.39 -0.46 -34.19
N THR A 430 2.15 0.15 -33.03
CA THR A 430 1.27 1.31 -32.89
C THR A 430 2.09 2.57 -32.64
N GLN A 431 1.67 3.73 -33.17
CA GLN A 431 2.36 5.04 -33.02
C GLN A 431 2.38 5.59 -31.57
N TYR A 432 2.28 4.73 -30.55
CA TYR A 432 2.22 5.09 -29.13
C TYR A 432 3.50 4.71 -28.36
N SER A 433 4.60 4.45 -29.07
CA SER A 433 5.95 4.26 -28.52
C SER A 433 6.50 5.56 -27.92
#